data_AF-A0A8F9TWY2-F1
#
_entry.id   AF-A0A8F9TWY2-F1
#
_cell.length_a   1.000
_cell.length_b   1.000
_cell.length_c   1.000
_cell.angle_alpha   90.00
_cell.angle_beta   90.00
_cell.angle_gamma   90.00
#
_symmetry.space_group_name_H-M   'P 1'
#
loop_
_entity.id
_entity.type
_entity.pdbx_description
1 polymer ?
#
loop_
_entity_poly.entity_id
_entity_poly.type
_entity_poly.pdbx_seq_one_letter_code
_entity_poly.pdbx_strand_id
1 'polypeptide(L)'
;MKKSLLLLALTGVFTLAPALSLPAQEAVSPHAERKTTPLGKEMKEMGKAFRTLGRQIDDASKNAASIKLVATMREAAEASLQYKPEKTADLPAADQAKFVADFQAGVKNLIADLDKLTAALKANDNAAAAATLREIKDDQKKGHKEFKKEHPGDRRG
;
A
#
# COMPACT_ATOMS: atom_id res chain seq x y z
N MET A 1 -18.01 41.89 -4.85
CA MET A 1 -16.93 42.88 -4.59
C MET A 1 -15.62 42.09 -4.64
N LYS A 2 -14.76 42.00 -5.67
CA LYS A 2 -14.18 42.88 -6.71
C LYS A 2 -13.23 43.97 -6.20
N LYS A 3 -11.92 43.72 -6.45
CA LYS A 3 -10.76 44.64 -6.58
C LYS A 3 -10.14 45.08 -5.23
N SER A 4 -8.84 45.26 -5.00
CA SER A 4 -7.64 45.54 -5.82
C SER A 4 -6.40 45.09 -4.99
N LEU A 5 -5.36 44.42 -5.49
CA LEU A 5 -4.20 44.89 -6.26
C LEU A 5 -3.61 46.27 -5.86
N LEU A 6 -2.30 46.25 -5.58
CA LEU A 6 -1.22 47.17 -6.03
C LEU A 6 -0.49 48.03 -4.96
N LEU A 7 0.72 47.56 -4.60
CA LEU A 7 2.06 48.18 -4.84
C LEU A 7 2.58 49.31 -3.93
N LEU A 8 3.86 49.17 -3.52
CA LEU A 8 5.01 50.11 -3.54
C LEU A 8 5.99 49.76 -2.38
N ALA A 9 7.33 49.79 -2.48
CA ALA A 9 8.28 50.07 -3.54
C ALA A 9 9.74 49.95 -3.02
N LEU A 10 10.71 49.97 -3.95
CA LEU A 10 12.09 50.50 -3.86
C LEU A 10 13.06 49.75 -2.91
N THR A 11 14.33 49.40 -3.19
CA THR A 11 15.46 49.75 -4.09
C THR A 11 16.42 48.53 -4.03
N GLY A 12 17.47 48.28 -4.82
CA GLY A 12 18.19 49.00 -5.85
C GLY A 12 19.38 48.16 -6.38
N VAL A 13 19.96 48.68 -7.46
CA VAL A 13 21.34 48.52 -7.97
C VAL A 13 21.82 47.14 -8.49
N PHE A 14 22.02 47.16 -9.80
CA PHE A 14 22.71 46.25 -10.69
C PHE A 14 24.21 46.12 -10.35
N THR A 15 24.71 44.90 -10.17
CA THR A 15 26.15 44.59 -10.34
C THR A 15 26.33 43.39 -11.25
N LEU A 16 27.28 43.57 -12.17
CA LEU A 16 27.61 42.77 -13.33
C LEU A 16 28.62 41.67 -12.94
N ALA A 17 28.33 40.41 -13.24
CA ALA A 17 29.33 39.35 -13.35
C ALA A 17 28.82 38.22 -14.25
N PRO A 18 29.46 37.94 -15.41
CA PRO A 18 29.18 36.73 -16.17
C PRO A 18 30.09 35.62 -15.62
N ALA A 19 29.64 34.92 -14.58
CA ALA A 19 30.23 33.63 -14.23
C ALA A 19 29.60 32.58 -15.14
N LEU A 20 30.44 31.92 -15.95
CA LEU A 20 30.14 30.68 -16.66
C LEU A 20 29.72 29.60 -15.66
N SER A 21 28.47 29.62 -15.24
CA SER A 21 27.81 28.49 -14.62
C SER A 21 27.43 27.52 -15.73
N LEU A 22 28.25 26.47 -15.85
CA LEU A 22 27.81 25.19 -16.38
C LEU A 22 26.40 24.91 -15.82
N PRO A 23 25.41 24.51 -16.64
CA PRO A 23 24.20 23.94 -16.06
C PRO A 23 24.68 22.75 -15.22
N ALA A 24 24.58 22.90 -13.90
CA ALA A 24 24.53 21.77 -13.00
C ALA A 24 23.36 20.96 -13.53
N GLN A 25 23.70 19.95 -14.33
CA GLN A 25 22.83 18.90 -14.76
C GLN A 25 22.33 18.35 -13.43
N GLU A 26 21.15 18.80 -13.00
CA GLU A 26 20.42 18.15 -11.92
C GLU A 26 20.48 16.69 -12.30
N ALA A 27 21.25 15.94 -11.53
CA ALA A 27 21.31 14.51 -11.63
C ALA A 27 19.86 14.10 -11.45
N VAL A 28 19.21 13.82 -12.59
CA VAL A 28 17.88 13.26 -12.68
C VAL A 28 18.05 11.96 -11.93
N SER A 29 17.72 12.02 -10.64
CA SER A 29 17.75 10.85 -9.79
C SER A 29 16.86 9.86 -10.52
N PRO A 30 17.33 8.64 -10.83
CA PRO A 30 16.46 7.60 -11.33
C PRO A 30 15.62 7.08 -10.16
N HIS A 31 14.96 7.98 -9.42
CA HIS A 31 13.64 7.70 -8.89
C HIS A 31 12.69 7.77 -10.07
N ALA A 32 12.81 6.78 -10.95
CA ALA A 32 11.66 6.33 -11.70
C ALA A 32 10.54 6.16 -10.67
N GLU A 33 9.55 7.04 -10.74
CA GLU A 33 8.28 6.84 -10.07
C GLU A 33 7.85 5.43 -10.45
N ARG A 34 8.02 4.49 -9.52
CA ARG A 34 7.63 3.11 -9.73
C ARG A 34 6.15 3.21 -10.06
N LYS A 35 5.75 2.87 -11.29
CA LYS A 35 4.34 2.75 -11.66
C LYS A 35 3.76 1.63 -10.80
N THR A 36 3.33 1.97 -9.59
CA THR A 36 2.58 1.06 -8.73
C THR A 36 1.35 0.69 -9.52
N THR A 37 1.24 -0.58 -9.89
CA THR A 37 0.01 -1.11 -10.49
C THR A 37 -1.19 -0.79 -9.59
N PRO A 38 -2.41 -0.77 -10.15
CA PRO A 38 -3.62 -0.66 -9.34
C PRO A 38 -3.61 -1.66 -8.17
N LEU A 39 -3.31 -2.94 -8.43
CA LEU A 39 -3.14 -3.97 -7.39
C LEU A 39 -2.04 -3.62 -6.37
N GLY A 40 -0.90 -3.10 -6.82
CA GLY A 40 0.18 -2.66 -5.94
C GLY A 40 -0.19 -1.48 -5.03
N LYS A 41 -1.08 -0.58 -5.48
CA LYS A 41 -1.63 0.49 -4.64
C LYS A 41 -2.57 -0.07 -3.57
N GLU A 42 -3.51 -0.93 -3.97
CA GLU A 42 -4.44 -1.58 -3.03
C GLU A 42 -3.70 -2.34 -1.93
N MET A 43 -2.70 -3.15 -2.30
CA MET A 43 -1.89 -3.90 -1.33
C MET A 43 -1.08 -2.99 -0.40
N LYS A 44 -0.64 -1.82 -0.88
CA LYS A 44 0.09 -0.84 -0.05
C LYS A 44 -0.83 -0.20 0.98
N GLU A 45 -2.04 0.20 0.59
CA GLU A 45 -3.02 0.78 1.52
C GLU A 45 -3.48 -0.26 2.54
N MET A 46 -3.72 -1.50 2.10
CA MET A 46 -4.01 -2.63 2.98
C MET A 46 -2.88 -2.85 4.00
N GLY A 47 -1.62 -2.80 3.57
CA GLY A 47 -0.46 -2.92 4.47
C GLY A 47 -0.34 -1.78 5.50
N LYS A 48 -0.78 -0.57 5.17
CA LYS A 48 -0.85 0.55 6.15
C LYS A 48 -1.97 0.32 7.17
N ALA A 49 -3.17 -0.05 6.71
CA ALA A 49 -4.30 -0.37 7.58
C ALA A 49 -3.92 -1.51 8.54
N PHE A 50 -3.29 -2.57 8.04
CA PHE A 50 -2.79 -3.70 8.81
C PHE A 50 -1.77 -3.31 9.89
N ARG A 51 -0.77 -2.48 9.53
CA ARG A 51 0.20 -1.96 10.51
C ARG A 51 -0.46 -1.14 11.60
N THR A 52 -1.43 -0.30 11.24
CA THR A 52 -2.16 0.53 12.21
C THR A 52 -3.00 -0.32 13.13
N LEU A 53 -3.74 -1.27 12.56
CA LEU A 53 -4.53 -2.25 13.29
C LEU A 53 -3.66 -3.02 14.30
N GLY A 54 -2.49 -3.51 13.89
CA GLY A 54 -1.57 -4.22 14.79
C GLY A 54 -1.05 -3.40 15.97
N ARG A 55 -1.08 -2.06 15.92
CA ARG A 55 -0.73 -1.21 17.06
C ARG A 55 -1.86 -1.01 18.07
N GLN A 56 -3.10 -1.31 17.67
CA GLN A 56 -4.30 -1.03 18.47
C GLN A 56 -5.18 -2.27 18.68
N ILE A 57 -4.79 -3.44 18.15
CA ILE A 57 -5.61 -4.65 18.17
C ILE A 57 -5.82 -5.20 19.59
N ASP A 58 -4.91 -4.91 20.51
CA ASP A 58 -5.02 -5.33 21.91
C ASP A 58 -5.83 -4.33 22.78
N ASP A 59 -6.19 -3.15 22.24
CA ASP A 59 -6.94 -2.11 22.95
C ASP A 59 -8.43 -2.15 22.57
N ALA A 60 -9.26 -2.69 23.48
CA ALA A 60 -10.70 -2.79 23.28
C ALA A 60 -11.39 -1.44 23.07
N SER A 61 -10.85 -0.35 23.62
CA SER A 61 -11.40 1.01 23.40
C SER A 61 -11.27 1.46 21.94
N LYS A 62 -10.39 0.81 21.17
CA LYS A 62 -10.17 1.07 19.74
C LYS A 62 -10.95 0.13 18.84
N ASN A 63 -11.70 -0.85 19.36
CA ASN A 63 -12.39 -1.86 18.53
C ASN A 63 -13.26 -1.26 17.43
N ALA A 64 -14.01 -0.20 17.71
CA ALA A 64 -14.80 0.49 16.70
C ALA A 64 -13.94 1.12 15.57
N ALA A 65 -12.76 1.65 15.90
CA ALA A 65 -11.81 2.14 14.91
C ALA A 65 -11.10 1.00 14.16
N SER A 66 -10.75 -0.08 14.88
CA SER A 66 -10.18 -1.30 14.30
C SER A 66 -11.10 -1.94 13.28
N ILE A 67 -12.40 -2.06 13.57
CA ILE A 67 -13.39 -2.60 12.62
C ILE A 67 -13.42 -1.79 11.31
N LYS A 68 -13.27 -0.45 11.37
CA LYS A 68 -13.18 0.39 10.16
C LYS A 68 -11.93 0.09 9.34
N LEU A 69 -10.78 -0.14 9.99
CA LEU A 69 -9.56 -0.55 9.30
C LEU A 69 -9.71 -1.92 8.64
N VAL A 70 -10.38 -2.86 9.30
CA VAL A 70 -10.68 -4.20 8.74
C VAL A 70 -11.60 -4.09 7.53
N ALA A 71 -12.60 -3.21 7.57
CA ALA A 71 -13.48 -2.95 6.43
C ALA A 71 -12.70 -2.39 5.22
N THR A 72 -11.81 -1.41 5.43
CA THR A 72 -10.94 -0.90 4.35
C THR A 72 -10.04 -1.98 3.76
N MET A 73 -9.49 -2.87 4.60
CA MET A 73 -8.70 -4.00 4.12
C MET A 73 -9.53 -4.97 3.29
N ARG A 74 -10.77 -5.24 3.70
CA ARG A 74 -11.70 -6.12 3.01
C ARG A 74 -12.07 -5.57 1.64
N GLU A 75 -12.41 -4.29 1.54
CA GLU A 75 -12.70 -3.62 0.26
C GLU A 75 -11.52 -3.72 -0.71
N ALA A 76 -10.30 -3.46 -0.23
CA ALA A 76 -9.09 -3.60 -1.05
C ALA A 76 -8.83 -5.06 -1.48
N ALA A 77 -9.13 -6.05 -0.62
CA ALA A 77 -9.01 -7.46 -0.96
C ALA A 77 -10.06 -7.88 -2.01
N GLU A 78 -11.31 -7.43 -1.87
CA GLU A 78 -12.38 -7.69 -2.85
C GLU A 78 -12.05 -7.05 -4.21
N ALA A 79 -11.55 -5.81 -4.23
CA ALA A 79 -11.06 -5.17 -5.45
C ALA A 79 -9.89 -5.97 -6.09
N SER A 80 -9.04 -6.57 -5.26
CA SER A 80 -7.90 -7.35 -5.73
C SER A 80 -8.28 -8.62 -6.50
N LEU A 81 -9.48 -9.18 -6.27
CA LEU A 81 -10.00 -10.34 -7.02
C LEU A 81 -10.21 -10.05 -8.51
N GLN A 82 -10.38 -8.78 -8.88
CA GLN A 82 -10.56 -8.35 -10.27
C GLN A 82 -9.24 -8.25 -11.04
N TYR A 83 -8.11 -8.25 -10.34
CA TYR A 83 -6.79 -8.13 -10.94
C TYR A 83 -6.11 -9.50 -11.09
N LYS A 84 -5.24 -9.60 -12.11
CA LYS A 84 -4.30 -10.70 -12.27
C LYS A 84 -2.92 -10.25 -11.79
N PRO A 85 -2.16 -11.04 -11.02
CA PRO A 85 -0.81 -10.66 -10.64
C PRO A 85 0.09 -10.54 -11.88
N GLU A 86 0.97 -9.53 -11.94
CA GLU A 86 1.84 -9.29 -13.09
C GLU A 86 2.73 -10.49 -13.43
N LYS A 87 3.16 -11.24 -12.41
CA LYS A 87 3.95 -12.47 -12.54
C LYS A 87 3.27 -13.54 -13.39
N THR A 88 1.94 -13.49 -13.53
CA THR A 88 1.19 -14.41 -14.40
C THR A 88 1.70 -14.36 -15.84
N ALA A 89 2.03 -13.18 -16.37
CA ALA A 89 2.48 -13.02 -17.75
C ALA A 89 3.88 -13.61 -17.99
N ASP A 90 4.67 -13.82 -16.94
CA ASP A 90 6.01 -14.41 -17.00
C ASP A 90 5.98 -15.95 -16.90
N LEU A 91 4.81 -16.55 -16.62
CA LEU A 91 4.66 -18.01 -16.49
C LEU A 91 4.28 -18.67 -17.82
N PRO A 92 4.68 -19.94 -18.04
CA PRO A 92 4.19 -20.74 -19.16
C PRO A 92 2.66 -20.75 -19.21
N ALA A 93 2.07 -20.71 -20.41
CA ALA A 93 0.60 -20.64 -20.59
C ALA A 93 -0.16 -21.74 -19.83
N ALA A 94 0.43 -22.93 -19.71
CA ALA A 94 -0.13 -24.06 -18.95
C ALA A 94 -0.28 -23.78 -17.45
N ASP A 95 0.58 -22.92 -16.88
CA ASP A 95 0.64 -22.63 -15.44
C ASP A 95 -0.13 -21.35 -15.06
N GLN A 96 -0.41 -20.48 -16.03
CA GLN A 96 -1.05 -19.18 -15.79
C GLN A 96 -2.43 -19.31 -15.15
N ALA A 97 -3.25 -20.26 -15.63
CA ALA A 97 -4.60 -20.46 -15.11
C ALA A 97 -4.58 -20.93 -13.64
N LYS A 98 -3.70 -21.89 -13.32
CA LYS A 98 -3.52 -22.37 -11.95
C LYS A 98 -3.01 -21.26 -11.03
N PHE A 99 -2.03 -20.48 -11.50
CA PHE A 99 -1.46 -19.38 -10.71
C PHE A 99 -2.49 -18.28 -10.38
N VAL A 100 -3.34 -17.90 -11.34
CA VAL A 100 -4.43 -16.94 -11.09
C VAL A 100 -5.47 -17.52 -10.12
N ALA A 101 -5.82 -18.80 -10.27
CA ALA A 101 -6.75 -19.46 -9.36
C ALA A 101 -6.21 -19.53 -7.92
N ASP A 102 -4.94 -19.89 -7.76
CA ASP A 102 -4.27 -19.95 -6.45
C ASP A 102 -4.18 -18.55 -5.81
N PHE A 103 -3.88 -17.50 -6.60
CA PHE A 103 -3.92 -16.12 -6.12
C PHE A 103 -5.33 -15.71 -5.63
N GLN A 104 -6.37 -15.98 -6.43
CA GLN A 104 -7.74 -15.67 -6.06
C GLN A 104 -8.20 -16.45 -4.83
N ALA A 105 -7.76 -17.70 -4.67
CA ALA A 105 -8.00 -18.49 -3.47
C ALA A 105 -7.32 -17.85 -2.24
N GLY A 106 -6.06 -17.41 -2.37
CA GLY A 106 -5.36 -16.70 -1.30
C GLY A 106 -6.08 -15.40 -0.88
N VAL A 107 -6.58 -14.62 -1.83
CA VAL A 107 -7.36 -13.40 -1.55
C VAL A 107 -8.70 -13.74 -0.86
N LYS A 108 -9.38 -14.81 -1.26
CA LYS A 108 -10.61 -15.26 -0.58
C LYS A 108 -10.35 -15.71 0.86
N ASN A 109 -9.23 -16.40 1.11
CA ASN A 109 -8.82 -16.78 2.47
C ASN A 109 -8.56 -15.54 3.32
N LEU A 110 -7.87 -14.53 2.76
CA LEU A 110 -7.67 -13.25 3.44
C LEU A 110 -9.01 -12.58 3.81
N ILE A 111 -10.00 -12.55 2.91
CA ILE A 111 -11.33 -12.01 3.21
C ILE A 111 -11.99 -12.77 4.37
N ALA A 112 -11.90 -14.11 4.37
CA ALA A 112 -12.44 -14.93 5.45
C ALA A 112 -11.78 -14.63 6.80
N ASP A 113 -10.46 -14.41 6.83
CA ASP A 113 -9.77 -14.07 8.07
C ASP A 113 -10.08 -12.64 8.54
N LEU A 114 -10.30 -11.70 7.63
CA LEU A 114 -10.80 -10.36 7.97
C LEU A 114 -12.21 -10.41 8.57
N ASP A 115 -13.04 -11.37 8.15
CA ASP A 115 -14.37 -11.59 8.73
C ASP A 115 -14.29 -12.17 10.14
N LYS A 116 -13.40 -13.16 10.37
CA LYS A 116 -13.10 -13.68 11.72
C LYS A 116 -12.60 -12.56 12.63
N LEU A 117 -11.70 -11.73 12.13
CA LEU A 117 -11.14 -10.60 12.86
C LEU A 117 -12.23 -9.58 13.24
N THR A 118 -13.14 -9.27 12.31
CA THR A 118 -14.30 -8.40 12.57
C THR A 118 -15.22 -9.01 13.64
N ALA A 119 -15.47 -10.32 13.59
CA ALA A 119 -16.28 -11.01 14.59
C ALA A 119 -15.63 -10.96 15.98
N ALA A 120 -14.32 -11.24 16.09
CA ALA A 120 -13.57 -11.17 17.34
C ALA A 120 -13.58 -9.74 17.95
N LEU A 121 -13.36 -8.72 17.12
CA LEU A 121 -13.44 -7.32 17.56
C LEU A 121 -14.85 -6.91 18.03
N LYS A 122 -15.90 -7.40 17.36
CA LYS A 122 -17.30 -7.18 17.81
C LYS A 122 -17.61 -7.89 19.12
N ALA A 123 -16.98 -9.04 19.37
CA ALA A 123 -17.09 -9.77 20.62
C ALA A 123 -16.21 -9.20 21.75
N ASN A 124 -15.41 -8.16 21.49
CA ASN A 124 -14.35 -7.67 22.38
C ASN A 124 -13.32 -8.76 22.77
N ASP A 125 -13.16 -9.78 21.92
CA ASP A 125 -12.12 -10.79 22.07
C ASP A 125 -10.85 -10.34 21.34
N ASN A 126 -10.17 -9.36 21.94
CA ASN A 126 -8.95 -8.78 21.40
C ASN A 126 -7.80 -9.79 21.34
N ALA A 127 -7.81 -10.83 22.19
CA ALA A 127 -6.82 -11.90 22.16
C ALA A 127 -6.98 -12.77 20.90
N ALA A 128 -8.20 -13.22 20.60
CA ALA A 128 -8.49 -13.93 19.35
C ALA A 128 -8.23 -13.03 18.13
N ALA A 129 -8.63 -11.76 18.19
CA ALA A 129 -8.36 -10.82 17.12
C ALA A 129 -6.85 -10.66 16.84
N ALA A 130 -6.04 -10.55 17.90
CA ALA A 130 -4.59 -10.47 17.76
C ALA A 130 -3.97 -11.79 17.23
N ALA A 131 -4.53 -12.96 17.59
CA ALA A 131 -4.10 -14.24 17.04
C ALA A 131 -4.38 -14.33 15.53
N THR A 132 -5.60 -14.03 15.10
CA THR A 132 -5.97 -13.99 13.68
C THR A 132 -5.13 -12.98 12.91
N LEU A 133 -4.83 -11.81 13.49
CA LEU A 133 -3.95 -10.83 12.85
C LEU A 133 -2.53 -11.36 12.61
N ARG A 134 -2.00 -12.17 13.52
CA ARG A 134 -0.68 -12.81 13.35
C ARG A 134 -0.70 -13.85 12.23
N GLU A 135 -1.75 -14.65 12.14
CA GLU A 135 -1.95 -15.62 11.06
C GLU A 135 -1.99 -14.93 9.69
N ILE A 136 -2.80 -13.87 9.56
CA ILE A 136 -2.87 -13.05 8.34
C ILE A 136 -1.49 -12.50 7.96
N LYS A 137 -0.68 -12.05 8.94
CA LYS A 137 0.67 -11.54 8.69
C LYS A 137 1.57 -12.58 8.05
N ASP A 138 1.50 -13.81 8.54
CA ASP A 138 2.37 -14.89 8.08
C ASP A 138 1.93 -15.40 6.71
N ASP A 139 0.63 -15.43 6.43
CA ASP A 139 0.10 -15.79 5.12
C ASP A 139 0.34 -14.69 4.07
N GLN A 140 0.26 -13.40 4.42
CA GLN A 140 0.69 -12.31 3.53
C GLN A 140 2.16 -12.43 3.15
N LYS A 141 3.05 -12.79 4.09
CA LYS A 141 4.47 -12.97 3.78
C LYS A 141 4.70 -14.12 2.80
N LYS A 142 3.98 -15.24 2.96
CA LYS A 142 4.06 -16.38 2.04
C LYS A 142 3.53 -15.98 0.66
N GLY A 143 2.33 -15.41 0.60
CA GLY A 143 1.70 -14.98 -0.65
C GLY A 143 2.52 -13.90 -1.38
N HIS A 144 3.12 -12.94 -0.69
CA HIS A 144 3.99 -11.95 -1.34
C HIS A 144 5.26 -12.57 -1.94
N LYS A 145 5.84 -13.62 -1.35
CA LYS A 145 6.97 -14.34 -1.95
C LYS A 145 6.54 -15.12 -3.19
N GLU A 146 5.35 -15.70 -3.17
CA GLU A 146 4.87 -16.57 -4.24
C GLU A 146 4.30 -15.78 -5.44
N PHE A 147 3.50 -14.75 -5.18
CA PHE A 147 2.69 -14.10 -6.20
C PHE A 147 3.22 -12.73 -6.65
N LYS A 148 4.07 -12.06 -5.86
CA LYS A 148 4.67 -10.78 -6.24
C LYS A 148 5.91 -11.01 -7.11
N LYS A 149 6.04 -10.27 -8.22
CA LYS A 149 7.29 -10.23 -8.98
C LYS A 149 8.33 -9.50 -8.14
N GLU A 150 9.47 -10.14 -7.88
CA GLU A 150 10.59 -9.48 -7.20
C GLU A 150 11.16 -8.39 -8.13
N HIS A 151 11.13 -7.14 -7.68
CA HIS A 151 11.89 -6.07 -8.30
C HIS A 151 13.19 -5.86 -7.52
N PRO A 152 14.32 -5.55 -8.18
CA PRO A 152 15.65 -5.46 -7.57
C PRO A 152 15.82 -4.38 -6.46
N GLY A 153 14.74 -3.69 -6.07
CA GLY A 153 14.70 -2.72 -4.96
C GLY A 153 13.83 -3.12 -3.75
N ASP A 154 13.30 -4.35 -3.68
CA ASP A 154 12.44 -4.81 -2.57
C ASP A 154 13.21 -5.53 -1.44
N ARG A 155 14.54 -5.71 -1.56
CA ARG A 155 15.41 -6.30 -0.50
C ARG A 155 15.95 -5.26 0.50
N ARG A 156 15.13 -4.34 1.01
CA ARG A 156 15.55 -3.46 2.12
C ARG A 156 14.40 -3.24 3.09
N GLY A 157 14.57 -3.72 4.32
CA GLY A 157 13.71 -3.43 5.48
C GLY A 157 13.31 -4.67 6.24
#